data_AF-A0A7V7CZ97-F1
#
_entry.id   AF-A0A7V7CZ97-F1
#
_cell.length_a   1.000
_cell.length_b   1.000
_cell.length_c   1.000
_cell.angle_alpha   90.00
_cell.angle_beta   90.00
_cell.angle_gamma   90.00
#
_symmetry.space_group_name_H-M   'P 1'
#
loop_
_entity.id
_entity.type
_entity.pdbx_description
1 polymer ?
#
loop_
_entity_poly.entity_id
_entity_poly.type
_entity_poly.pdbx_seq_one_letter_code
_entity_poly.pdbx_strand_id
1 'polypeptide(L)'
;MKRYALFLTIAILLSFPGAVTQAQEDLEKEGEARYDINYASYLIEVGKYMEALENYETALELTSLPKTKIDALLAKATLLTSFLDAPEEALKVYRQIYTEYPQAAEIARYREGLLLFQLNRYREARETLADYAKKYPAGRFIFQAEALQEQIAKMPPPPPIIPKPEIPTTSIPVPVPPTPPPVVQPTMKTPQVRVRLCKTNGDIEINGSPVCVEGSGCREKFTVKESNGNLTINGASSDEKAITFTSRNPLTVQCDKEKKKVRGGLVVKLKGGVITLINLVDMEDYLKSVVPSESYSSWPLDTLKAQAVAARTYAYYQLLHREDWDYDLVDDQGDQAYKGIEREREKSTQAVTETKGEVLTYSNKPILAMYSANSGGYTADAQSIFSLSKPY
;
A
#
# COMPACT_ATOMS: atom_id res chain seq x y z
N MET A 1 14.65 12.22 61.21
CA MET A 1 14.39 12.80 59.86
C MET A 1 14.79 11.84 58.73
N LYS A 2 14.25 10.62 58.63
CA LYS A 2 14.46 9.72 57.46
C LYS A 2 13.30 8.72 57.29
N ARG A 3 12.06 9.20 57.16
CA ARG A 3 10.90 8.36 56.79
C ARG A 3 9.97 8.96 55.71
N TYR A 4 10.38 10.06 55.08
CA TYR A 4 9.58 10.75 54.03
C TYR A 4 10.20 10.71 52.62
N ALA A 5 11.23 9.89 52.39
CA ALA A 5 11.92 9.85 51.09
C ALA A 5 11.50 8.69 50.16
N LEU A 6 10.62 7.78 50.61
CA LEU A 6 10.25 6.58 49.84
C LEU A 6 8.85 6.66 49.18
N PHE A 7 8.07 7.71 49.44
CA PHE A 7 6.75 7.90 48.83
C PHE A 7 6.73 8.87 47.65
N LEU A 8 7.87 9.48 47.29
CA LEU A 8 7.94 10.47 46.20
C LEU A 8 8.38 9.88 44.85
N THR A 9 8.78 8.62 44.77
CA THR A 9 9.20 7.96 43.52
C THR A 9 8.11 7.14 42.85
N ILE A 10 6.98 6.88 43.53
CA ILE A 10 5.82 6.17 42.95
C ILE A 10 4.72 7.15 42.47
N ALA A 11 4.85 8.45 42.76
CA ALA A 11 3.86 9.47 42.39
C ALA A 11 4.19 10.28 41.10
N ILE A 12 5.18 9.84 40.30
CA ILE A 12 5.54 10.50 39.02
C ILE A 12 5.14 9.66 37.79
N LEU A 13 4.60 8.45 37.97
CA LEU A 13 4.12 7.60 36.87
C LEU A 13 2.66 7.83 36.47
N LEU A 14 1.94 8.77 37.10
CA LEU A 14 0.50 9.01 36.85
C LEU A 14 0.19 10.37 36.21
N SER A 15 1.15 11.02 35.54
CA SER A 15 0.96 12.36 34.96
C SER A 15 1.23 12.47 33.45
N PHE A 16 1.36 11.36 32.71
CA PHE A 16 1.48 11.39 31.25
C PHE A 16 0.47 10.45 30.58
N PRO A 17 -0.81 10.83 30.52
CA PRO A 17 -1.82 10.04 29.79
C PRO A 17 -1.38 9.72 28.35
N GLY A 18 -0.64 10.61 27.67
CA GLY A 18 -0.13 10.41 26.32
C GLY A 18 0.96 9.34 26.16
N ALA A 19 1.78 9.09 27.18
CA ALA A 19 2.84 8.08 27.10
C ALA A 19 2.27 6.65 27.17
N VAL A 20 1.20 6.47 27.94
CA VAL A 20 0.46 5.20 28.02
C VAL A 20 -0.27 4.92 26.71
N THR A 21 -0.84 5.97 26.07
CA THR A 21 -1.53 5.81 24.77
C THR A 21 -0.54 5.45 23.66
N GLN A 22 0.61 6.13 23.59
CA GLN A 22 1.64 5.83 22.59
C GLN A 22 2.20 4.41 22.76
N ALA A 23 2.47 3.99 24.00
CA ALA A 23 2.98 2.64 24.27
C ALA A 23 1.97 1.55 23.87
N GLN A 24 0.67 1.82 24.02
CA GLN A 24 -0.39 0.90 23.62
C GLN A 24 -0.54 0.83 22.10
N GLU A 25 -0.44 1.97 21.41
CA GLU A 25 -0.45 2.04 19.94
C GLU A 25 0.77 1.33 19.34
N ASP A 26 1.96 1.50 19.93
CA ASP A 26 3.18 0.83 19.48
C ASP A 26 3.10 -0.70 19.65
N LEU A 27 2.44 -1.18 20.71
CA LEU A 27 2.17 -2.60 20.93
C LEU A 27 1.17 -3.18 19.92
N GLU A 28 0.14 -2.42 19.56
CA GLU A 28 -0.84 -2.81 18.55
C GLU A 28 -0.18 -2.94 17.17
N LYS A 29 0.59 -1.93 16.75
CA LYS A 29 1.37 -1.96 15.50
C LYS A 29 2.38 -3.10 15.45
N GLU A 30 3.02 -3.43 16.56
CA GLU A 30 3.90 -4.61 16.64
C GLU A 30 3.13 -5.92 16.48
N GLY A 31 1.92 -6.01 17.03
CA GLY A 31 1.02 -7.15 16.83
C GLY A 31 0.65 -7.34 15.36
N GLU A 32 0.27 -6.25 14.69
CA GLU A 32 -0.04 -6.23 13.26
C GLU A 32 1.18 -6.60 12.40
N ALA A 33 2.34 -6.01 12.66
CA ALA A 33 3.57 -6.34 11.92
C ALA A 33 3.92 -7.83 12.02
N ARG A 34 3.74 -8.45 13.18
CA ARG A 34 3.95 -9.89 13.36
C ARG A 34 2.91 -10.73 12.62
N TYR A 35 1.66 -10.28 12.61
CA TYR A 35 0.60 -10.91 11.85
C TYR A 35 0.97 -10.92 10.36
N ASP A 36 1.38 -9.78 9.80
CA ASP A 36 1.75 -9.66 8.39
C ASP A 36 2.93 -10.58 8.02
N ILE A 37 3.96 -10.67 8.86
CA ILE A 37 5.09 -11.60 8.63
C ILE A 37 4.61 -13.07 8.57
N ASN A 38 3.72 -13.45 9.47
CA ASN A 38 3.18 -14.81 9.51
C ASN A 38 2.24 -15.07 8.31
N TYR A 39 1.41 -14.09 7.97
CA TYR A 39 0.48 -14.18 6.86
C TYR A 39 1.22 -14.22 5.52
N ALA A 40 2.31 -13.48 5.37
CA ALA A 40 3.22 -13.59 4.23
C ALA A 40 3.73 -15.02 4.03
N SER A 41 4.07 -15.73 5.11
CA SER A 41 4.52 -17.12 5.03
C SER A 41 3.42 -18.03 4.46
N TYR A 42 2.17 -17.86 4.90
CA TYR A 42 1.01 -18.54 4.31
C TYR A 42 0.82 -18.18 2.82
N LEU A 43 0.96 -16.89 2.46
CA LEU A 43 0.82 -16.43 1.08
C LEU A 43 1.85 -17.10 0.15
N ILE A 44 3.09 -17.29 0.62
CA ILE A 44 4.12 -18.02 -0.13
C ILE A 44 3.68 -19.47 -0.39
N GLU A 45 3.11 -20.15 0.60
CA GLU A 45 2.65 -21.54 0.46
C GLU A 45 1.54 -21.69 -0.59
N VAL A 46 0.67 -20.68 -0.73
CA VAL A 46 -0.41 -20.67 -1.73
C VAL A 46 -0.03 -20.00 -3.06
N GLY A 47 1.27 -19.71 -3.28
CA GLY A 47 1.79 -19.17 -4.54
C GLY A 47 1.58 -17.65 -4.73
N LYS A 48 1.19 -16.94 -3.67
CA LYS A 48 0.89 -15.51 -3.64
C LYS A 48 2.10 -14.65 -3.27
N TYR A 49 3.16 -14.76 -4.08
CA TYR A 49 4.48 -14.22 -3.73
C TYR A 49 4.52 -12.69 -3.65
N MET A 50 3.79 -11.99 -4.51
CA MET A 50 3.79 -10.52 -4.49
C MET A 50 2.98 -9.97 -3.31
N GLU A 51 1.87 -10.63 -2.94
CA GLU A 51 1.14 -10.29 -1.71
C GLU A 51 1.99 -10.59 -0.47
N ALA A 52 2.77 -11.67 -0.47
CA ALA A 52 3.71 -11.96 0.61
C ALA A 52 4.79 -10.88 0.74
N LEU A 53 5.32 -10.38 -0.38
CA LEU A 53 6.29 -9.29 -0.40
C LEU A 53 5.72 -8.02 0.23
N GLU A 54 4.47 -7.67 -0.11
CA GLU A 54 3.73 -6.54 0.45
C GLU A 54 3.56 -6.66 1.97
N ASN A 55 3.25 -7.85 2.46
CA ASN A 55 3.09 -8.09 3.90
C ASN A 55 4.41 -7.88 4.65
N TYR A 56 5.54 -8.34 4.12
CA TYR A 56 6.84 -8.04 4.74
C TYR A 56 7.16 -6.55 4.74
N GLU A 57 6.82 -5.83 3.69
CA GLU A 57 7.03 -4.38 3.61
C GLU A 57 6.12 -3.61 4.56
N THR A 58 4.85 -4.03 4.67
CA THR A 58 3.90 -3.48 5.63
C THR A 58 4.39 -3.68 7.06
N ALA A 59 4.87 -4.89 7.39
CA ALA A 59 5.48 -5.16 8.69
C ALA A 59 6.66 -4.23 9.00
N LEU A 60 7.49 -3.91 7.99
CA LEU A 60 8.64 -3.01 8.14
C LEU A 60 8.25 -1.54 8.37
N GLU A 61 7.12 -1.11 7.80
CA GLU A 61 6.53 0.21 8.01
C GLU A 61 5.88 0.32 9.40
N LEU A 62 5.21 -0.74 9.87
CA LEU A 62 4.47 -0.74 11.13
C LEU A 62 5.36 -0.86 12.37
N THR A 63 6.32 -1.79 12.38
CA THR A 63 7.13 -2.05 13.58
C THR A 63 8.25 -1.04 13.75
N SER A 64 8.52 -0.63 14.99
CA SER A 64 9.75 0.08 15.38
C SER A 64 10.81 -0.86 15.96
N LEU A 65 10.47 -2.13 16.25
CA LEU A 65 11.35 -3.07 16.94
C LEU A 65 12.40 -3.65 15.99
N PRO A 66 13.71 -3.51 16.30
CA PRO A 66 14.78 -4.00 15.43
C PRO A 66 14.69 -5.50 15.14
N LYS A 67 14.28 -6.31 16.13
CA LYS A 67 14.13 -7.77 15.96
C LYS A 67 13.11 -8.10 14.86
N THR A 68 11.92 -7.50 14.92
CA THR A 68 10.84 -7.73 13.95
C THR A 68 11.21 -7.22 12.56
N LYS A 69 11.92 -6.08 12.47
CA LYS A 69 12.46 -5.59 11.20
C LYS A 69 13.47 -6.57 10.58
N ILE A 70 14.38 -7.11 11.38
CA ILE A 70 15.36 -8.11 10.91
C ILE A 70 14.64 -9.36 10.40
N ASP A 71 13.66 -9.87 11.14
CA ASP A 71 12.90 -11.07 10.76
C ASP A 71 12.19 -10.85 9.41
N ALA A 72 11.52 -9.70 9.24
CA ALA A 72 10.87 -9.33 7.98
C ALA A 72 11.87 -9.14 6.82
N LEU A 73 13.01 -8.47 7.04
CA LEU A 73 14.03 -8.28 6.00
C LEU A 73 14.67 -9.61 5.56
N LEU A 74 14.99 -10.50 6.50
CA LEU A 74 15.56 -11.81 6.18
C LEU A 74 14.57 -12.70 5.43
N ALA A 75 13.29 -12.67 5.81
CA ALA A 75 12.22 -13.37 5.11
C ALA A 75 12.01 -12.79 3.70
N LYS A 76 11.95 -11.45 3.58
CA LYS A 76 11.89 -10.72 2.31
C LYS A 76 13.03 -11.09 1.36
N ALA A 77 14.27 -11.10 1.83
CA ALA A 77 15.42 -11.48 1.01
C ALA A 77 15.29 -12.93 0.50
N THR A 78 14.81 -13.84 1.35
CA THR A 78 14.60 -15.25 1.00
C THR A 78 13.49 -15.42 -0.04
N LEU A 79 12.41 -14.64 0.07
CA LEU A 79 11.32 -14.59 -0.91
C LEU A 79 11.82 -14.11 -2.28
N LEU A 80 12.59 -13.01 -2.28
CA LEU A 80 13.16 -12.41 -3.50
C LEU A 80 14.05 -13.39 -4.26
N THR A 81 14.93 -14.12 -3.56
CA THR A 81 15.84 -15.08 -4.19
C THR A 81 15.15 -16.36 -4.63
N SER A 82 14.20 -16.87 -3.83
CA SER A 82 13.68 -18.23 -4.02
C SER A 82 12.50 -18.29 -4.97
N PHE A 83 11.68 -17.23 -5.05
CA PHE A 83 10.41 -17.27 -5.76
C PHE A 83 10.21 -16.14 -6.78
N LEU A 84 10.94 -15.02 -6.65
CA LEU A 84 10.71 -13.83 -7.49
C LEU A 84 11.83 -13.57 -8.51
N ASP A 85 12.87 -14.40 -8.56
CA ASP A 85 14.04 -14.22 -9.43
C ASP A 85 14.62 -12.79 -9.36
N ALA A 86 14.68 -12.24 -8.14
CA ALA A 86 15.12 -10.86 -7.86
C ALA A 86 16.39 -10.83 -6.99
N PRO A 87 17.51 -11.39 -7.45
CA PRO A 87 18.72 -11.53 -6.64
C PRO A 87 19.41 -10.21 -6.33
N GLU A 88 19.36 -9.21 -7.21
CA GLU A 88 19.97 -7.90 -6.96
C GLU A 88 19.23 -7.14 -5.83
N GLU A 89 17.90 -7.26 -5.78
CA GLU A 89 17.07 -6.71 -4.70
C GLU A 89 17.40 -7.40 -3.38
N ALA A 90 17.57 -8.73 -3.38
CA ALA A 90 17.98 -9.47 -2.19
C ALA A 90 19.37 -9.05 -1.69
N LEU A 91 20.33 -8.81 -2.58
CA LEU A 91 21.66 -8.28 -2.22
C LEU A 91 21.55 -6.89 -1.56
N LYS A 92 20.69 -6.00 -2.06
CA LYS A 92 20.42 -4.70 -1.42
C LYS A 92 19.88 -4.89 0.00
N VAL A 93 18.95 -5.83 0.20
CA VAL A 93 18.39 -6.14 1.52
C VAL A 93 19.47 -6.68 2.47
N TYR A 94 20.34 -7.61 2.04
CA TYR A 94 21.42 -8.09 2.92
C TYR A 94 22.41 -6.98 3.30
N ARG A 95 22.76 -6.08 2.37
CA ARG A 95 23.60 -4.92 2.65
C ARG A 95 22.95 -3.94 3.62
N GLN A 96 21.64 -3.74 3.50
CA GLN A 96 20.86 -2.96 4.46
C GLN A 96 20.96 -3.60 5.85
N ILE A 97 20.69 -4.91 5.98
CA ILE A 97 20.77 -5.62 7.27
C ILE A 97 22.19 -5.50 7.87
N TYR A 98 23.23 -5.68 7.06
CA TYR A 98 24.62 -5.57 7.47
C TYR A 98 24.98 -4.19 8.05
N THR A 99 24.40 -3.13 7.47
CA THR A 99 24.73 -1.74 7.80
C THR A 99 23.89 -1.21 8.97
N GLU A 100 22.59 -1.51 8.99
CA GLU A 100 21.63 -0.92 9.93
C GLU A 100 21.41 -1.75 11.20
N TYR A 101 21.70 -3.06 11.17
CA TYR A 101 21.38 -3.98 12.25
C TYR A 101 22.60 -4.78 12.70
N PRO A 102 23.45 -4.23 13.59
CA PRO A 102 24.68 -4.89 14.06
C PRO A 102 24.48 -6.32 14.59
N GLN A 103 23.35 -6.57 15.28
CA GLN A 103 22.99 -7.89 15.81
C GLN A 103 22.70 -8.95 14.74
N ALA A 104 22.41 -8.54 13.50
CA ALA A 104 22.17 -9.42 12.37
C ALA A 104 23.21 -9.26 11.25
N ALA A 105 24.24 -8.44 11.48
CA ALA A 105 25.26 -8.15 10.47
C ALA A 105 26.05 -9.41 10.06
N GLU A 106 26.34 -10.29 11.00
CA GLU A 106 27.03 -11.55 10.74
C GLU A 106 26.27 -12.43 9.73
N ILE A 107 24.99 -12.72 10.00
CA ILE A 107 24.17 -13.57 9.12
C ILE A 107 23.94 -12.91 7.75
N ALA A 108 23.74 -11.60 7.72
CA ALA A 108 23.53 -10.86 6.48
C ALA A 108 24.76 -10.88 5.58
N ARG A 109 25.96 -10.64 6.15
CA ARG A 109 27.21 -10.63 5.38
C ARG A 109 27.55 -12.01 4.81
N TYR A 110 27.32 -13.07 5.59
CA TYR A 110 27.47 -14.43 5.09
C TYR A 110 26.47 -14.75 3.96
N ARG A 111 25.18 -14.43 4.14
CA ARG A 111 24.15 -14.67 3.11
C ARG A 111 24.38 -13.86 1.83
N GLU A 112 24.89 -12.63 1.93
CA GLU A 112 25.33 -11.85 0.77
C GLU A 112 26.43 -12.58 0.00
N GLY A 113 27.48 -13.04 0.69
CA GLY A 113 28.58 -13.79 0.09
C GLY A 113 28.13 -15.10 -0.57
N LEU A 114 27.23 -15.84 0.08
CA LEU A 114 26.63 -17.05 -0.46
C LEU A 114 25.81 -16.78 -1.73
N LEU A 115 24.99 -15.73 -1.72
CA LEU A 115 24.18 -15.36 -2.89
C LEU A 115 25.06 -14.93 -4.06
N LEU A 116 26.09 -14.11 -3.82
CA LEU A 116 27.07 -13.72 -4.84
C LEU A 116 27.77 -14.94 -5.46
N PHE A 117 28.09 -15.95 -4.64
CA PHE A 117 28.65 -17.20 -5.12
C PHE A 117 27.66 -17.96 -6.02
N GLN A 118 26.40 -18.08 -5.62
CA GLN A 118 25.34 -18.74 -6.41
C GLN A 118 25.08 -18.04 -7.75
N LEU A 119 25.26 -16.71 -7.80
CA LEU A 119 25.17 -15.90 -9.02
C LEU A 119 26.43 -15.96 -9.90
N ASN A 120 27.42 -16.79 -9.54
CA ASN A 120 28.73 -16.88 -10.20
C ASN A 120 29.53 -15.55 -10.17
N ARG A 121 29.21 -14.63 -9.26
CA ARG A 121 29.93 -13.36 -9.03
C ARG A 121 31.11 -13.60 -8.10
N TYR A 122 32.00 -14.53 -8.47
CA TYR A 122 33.02 -15.09 -7.58
C TYR A 122 34.01 -14.07 -7.02
N ARG A 123 34.32 -13.00 -7.76
CA ARG A 123 35.20 -11.92 -7.26
C ARG A 123 34.57 -11.25 -6.04
N GLU A 124 33.33 -10.79 -6.18
CA GLU A 124 32.59 -10.11 -5.12
C GLU A 124 32.28 -11.08 -3.97
N ALA A 125 31.94 -12.33 -4.28
CA ALA A 125 31.74 -13.37 -3.28
C ALA A 125 33.00 -13.58 -2.44
N ARG A 126 34.17 -13.74 -3.07
CA ARG A 126 35.45 -13.92 -2.38
C ARG A 126 35.78 -12.75 -1.46
N GLU A 127 35.62 -11.52 -1.95
CA GLU A 127 35.86 -10.30 -1.17
C GLU A 127 34.91 -10.21 0.02
N THR A 128 33.64 -10.50 -0.19
CA THR A 128 32.59 -10.47 0.84
C THR A 128 32.83 -11.52 1.91
N LEU A 129 33.17 -12.75 1.52
CA LEU A 129 33.46 -13.86 2.43
C LEU A 129 34.79 -13.65 3.17
N ALA A 130 35.78 -12.99 2.56
CA ALA A 130 37.03 -12.64 3.23
C ALA A 130 36.82 -11.59 4.32
N ASP A 131 36.02 -10.57 4.02
CA ASP A 131 35.60 -9.58 4.99
C ASP A 131 34.81 -10.22 6.14
N TYR A 132 33.90 -11.15 5.83
CA TYR A 132 33.20 -11.95 6.84
C TYR A 132 34.18 -12.71 7.76
N ALA A 133 35.10 -13.50 7.19
CA ALA A 133 36.05 -14.31 7.97
C ALA A 133 36.96 -13.46 8.85
N LYS A 134 37.38 -12.29 8.34
CA LYS A 134 38.19 -11.32 9.10
C LYS A 134 37.41 -10.70 10.26
N LYS A 135 36.15 -10.34 10.04
CA LYS A 135 35.32 -9.63 11.03
C LYS A 135 34.70 -10.59 12.07
N TYR A 136 34.43 -11.83 11.68
CA TYR A 136 33.79 -12.86 12.50
C TYR A 136 34.60 -14.16 12.54
N PRO A 137 35.83 -14.15 13.09
CA PRO A 137 36.71 -15.34 13.10
C PRO A 137 36.17 -16.50 13.95
N ALA A 138 35.26 -16.23 14.88
CA ALA A 138 34.51 -17.24 15.65
C ALA A 138 33.01 -17.23 15.30
N GLY A 139 32.66 -16.74 14.11
CA GLY A 139 31.29 -16.63 13.63
C GLY A 139 30.65 -17.99 13.35
N ARG A 140 29.32 -18.05 13.44
CA ARG A 140 28.44 -19.20 13.19
C ARG A 140 28.66 -19.85 11.84
N PHE A 141 29.06 -19.07 10.83
CA PHE A 141 29.25 -19.51 9.45
C PHE A 141 30.71 -19.53 8.99
N ILE A 142 31.69 -19.49 9.91
CA ILE A 142 33.12 -19.40 9.54
C ILE A 142 33.57 -20.57 8.66
N PHE A 143 33.23 -21.81 9.03
CA PHE A 143 33.60 -22.99 8.26
C PHE A 143 32.98 -23.00 6.85
N GLN A 144 31.72 -22.56 6.73
CA GLN A 144 31.05 -22.47 5.44
C GLN A 144 31.66 -21.36 4.57
N ALA A 145 32.00 -20.22 5.17
CA ALA A 145 32.64 -19.13 4.45
C ALA A 145 34.02 -19.53 3.91
N GLU A 146 34.86 -20.16 4.74
CA GLU A 146 36.18 -20.65 4.33
C GLU A 146 36.08 -21.73 3.24
N ALA A 147 35.13 -22.66 3.37
CA ALA A 147 34.89 -23.68 2.37
C ALA A 147 34.50 -23.08 1.00
N LEU A 148 33.62 -22.06 0.99
CA LEU A 148 33.26 -21.34 -0.24
C LEU A 148 34.45 -20.59 -0.82
N GLN A 149 35.30 -19.96 0.01
CA GLN A 149 36.51 -19.30 -0.47
C GLN A 149 37.50 -20.28 -1.10
N GLU A 150 37.68 -21.46 -0.51
CA GLU A 150 38.52 -22.51 -1.06
C GLU A 150 37.97 -23.03 -2.40
N GLN A 151 36.65 -23.20 -2.50
CA GLN A 151 35.99 -23.55 -3.77
C GLN A 151 36.24 -22.49 -4.84
N ILE A 152 36.06 -21.21 -4.52
CA ILE A 152 36.33 -20.10 -5.44
C ILE A 152 37.80 -20.10 -5.88
N ALA A 153 38.75 -20.39 -4.97
CA ALA A 153 40.17 -20.43 -5.28
C ALA A 153 40.55 -21.56 -6.27
N LYS A 154 39.78 -22.66 -6.30
CA LYS A 154 39.95 -23.78 -7.23
C LYS A 154 39.30 -23.54 -8.60
N MET A 155 38.47 -22.50 -8.74
CA MET A 155 37.80 -22.19 -10.00
C MET A 155 38.75 -21.50 -10.98
N PRO A 156 38.63 -21.78 -12.29
CA PRO A 156 39.38 -21.04 -13.30
C PRO A 156 39.05 -19.54 -13.20
N PRO A 157 40.01 -18.64 -13.51
CA PRO A 157 39.76 -17.21 -13.51
C PRO A 157 38.54 -16.92 -14.39
N PRO A 158 37.61 -16.05 -13.93
CA PRO A 158 36.42 -15.77 -14.70
C PRO A 158 36.84 -15.27 -16.09
N PRO A 159 36.13 -15.67 -17.16
CA PRO A 159 36.37 -15.11 -18.47
C PRO A 159 36.34 -13.58 -18.37
N PRO A 160 37.19 -12.87 -19.14
CA PRO A 160 37.16 -11.41 -19.16
C PRO A 160 35.71 -10.97 -19.37
N ILE A 161 35.28 -9.97 -18.59
CA ILE A 161 33.94 -9.42 -18.67
C ILE A 161 33.70 -9.05 -20.14
N ILE A 162 32.95 -9.87 -20.86
CA ILE A 162 32.31 -9.41 -22.08
C ILE A 162 31.30 -8.42 -21.53
N PRO A 163 31.42 -7.11 -21.82
CA PRO A 163 30.38 -6.19 -21.43
C PRO A 163 29.07 -6.79 -21.92
N LYS A 164 28.14 -7.06 -21.00
CA LYS A 164 26.75 -7.31 -21.35
C LYS A 164 26.43 -6.25 -22.40
N PRO A 165 25.88 -6.59 -23.59
CA PRO A 165 25.54 -5.57 -24.56
C PRO A 165 24.83 -4.49 -23.79
N GLU A 166 25.43 -3.30 -23.72
CA GLU A 166 24.70 -2.14 -23.28
C GLU A 166 23.52 -2.13 -24.22
N ILE A 167 22.35 -2.55 -23.73
CA ILE A 167 21.10 -2.07 -24.30
C ILE A 167 21.37 -0.58 -24.34
N PRO A 168 21.40 0.05 -25.53
CA PRO A 168 21.76 1.43 -25.62
C PRO A 168 20.92 2.15 -24.57
N THR A 169 21.60 2.66 -23.55
CA THR A 169 21.12 3.80 -22.80
C THR A 169 21.27 4.99 -23.74
N THR A 170 20.66 4.90 -24.93
CA THR A 170 19.77 5.96 -25.33
C THR A 170 18.81 6.10 -24.16
N SER A 171 19.20 6.95 -23.22
CA SER A 171 18.23 7.82 -22.59
C SER A 171 17.40 8.33 -23.75
N ILE A 172 16.27 7.68 -24.01
CA ILE A 172 15.12 8.42 -24.52
C ILE A 172 15.10 9.63 -23.59
N PRO A 173 15.27 10.86 -24.11
CA PRO A 173 15.20 12.01 -23.23
C PRO A 173 13.90 11.83 -22.47
N VAL A 174 13.99 11.63 -21.15
CA VAL A 174 12.82 11.69 -20.30
C VAL A 174 12.22 13.02 -20.71
N PRO A 175 11.02 13.05 -21.35
CA PRO A 175 10.47 14.31 -21.79
C PRO A 175 10.47 15.18 -20.55
N VAL A 176 11.27 16.25 -20.59
CA VAL A 176 11.31 17.21 -19.49
C VAL A 176 9.84 17.56 -19.29
N PRO A 177 9.23 17.23 -18.14
CA PRO A 177 7.83 17.52 -17.92
C PRO A 177 7.68 19.00 -18.26
N PRO A 178 6.73 19.40 -19.13
CA PRO A 178 6.51 20.80 -19.39
C PRO A 178 6.41 21.48 -18.03
N THR A 179 7.16 22.57 -17.85
CA THR A 179 7.17 23.32 -16.59
C THR A 179 5.71 23.52 -16.20
N PRO A 180 5.27 23.03 -15.02
CA PRO A 180 3.87 23.10 -14.68
C PRO A 180 3.44 24.55 -14.84
N PRO A 181 2.37 24.83 -15.60
CA PRO A 181 1.88 26.19 -15.73
C PRO A 181 1.72 26.75 -14.31
N PRO A 182 2.01 28.05 -14.09
CA PRO A 182 1.88 28.65 -12.77
C PRO A 182 0.52 28.27 -12.21
N VAL A 183 0.52 27.70 -11.01
CA VAL A 183 -0.68 27.26 -10.31
C VAL A 183 -1.54 28.50 -10.10
N VAL A 184 -2.41 28.78 -11.07
CA VAL A 184 -3.59 29.58 -10.84
C VAL A 184 -4.36 28.73 -9.86
N GLN A 185 -4.45 29.18 -8.61
CA GLN A 185 -5.40 28.64 -7.65
C GLN A 185 -6.70 29.44 -7.80
N PRO A 186 -7.59 29.10 -8.74
CA PRO A 186 -8.99 29.31 -8.43
C PRO A 186 -9.28 28.40 -7.23
N THR A 187 -10.01 28.91 -6.27
CA THR A 187 -10.65 28.14 -5.20
C THR A 187 -11.70 27.19 -5.81
N MET A 188 -11.25 26.26 -6.66
CA MET A 188 -12.08 25.22 -7.21
C MET A 188 -12.34 24.20 -6.11
N LYS A 189 -13.61 24.05 -5.77
CA LYS A 189 -14.12 22.98 -4.92
C LYS A 189 -13.55 21.66 -5.47
N THR A 190 -12.81 20.92 -4.64
CA THR A 190 -12.29 19.60 -5.02
C THR A 190 -13.45 18.74 -5.51
N PRO A 191 -13.35 18.08 -6.67
CA PRO A 191 -14.42 17.24 -7.17
C PRO A 191 -14.64 16.10 -6.18
N GLN A 192 -15.91 15.85 -5.86
CA GLN A 192 -16.34 14.70 -5.09
C GLN A 192 -16.66 13.57 -6.06
N VAL A 193 -16.19 12.37 -5.76
CA VAL A 193 -16.52 11.14 -6.51
C VAL A 193 -17.54 10.30 -5.73
N ARG A 194 -18.40 9.62 -6.48
CA ARG A 194 -19.42 8.70 -5.99
C ARG A 194 -18.97 7.27 -6.26
N VAL A 195 -18.55 6.56 -5.22
CA VAL A 195 -18.04 5.18 -5.35
C VAL A 195 -19.09 4.20 -4.85
N ARG A 196 -19.61 3.33 -5.72
CA ARG A 196 -20.48 2.23 -5.31
C ARG A 196 -19.68 1.23 -4.49
N LEU A 197 -20.06 1.01 -3.24
CA LEU A 197 -19.43 0.04 -2.34
C LEU A 197 -20.12 -1.33 -2.39
N CYS A 198 -21.44 -1.37 -2.56
CA CYS A 198 -22.16 -2.64 -2.67
C CYS A 198 -23.56 -2.46 -3.27
N LYS A 199 -24.15 -3.59 -3.69
CA LYS A 199 -25.57 -3.74 -3.98
C LYS A 199 -26.08 -4.95 -3.20
N THR A 200 -27.15 -4.78 -2.42
CA THR A 200 -27.68 -5.84 -1.57
C THR A 200 -29.19 -5.73 -1.40
N ASN A 201 -29.82 -6.86 -1.08
CA ASN A 201 -31.20 -6.92 -0.56
C ASN A 201 -31.21 -7.14 0.97
N GLY A 202 -30.04 -7.24 1.59
CA GLY A 202 -29.85 -7.38 3.02
C GLY A 202 -29.74 -6.03 3.73
N ASP A 203 -29.37 -6.12 5.01
CA ASP A 203 -29.23 -4.95 5.87
C ASP A 203 -27.87 -4.26 5.67
N ILE A 204 -27.86 -2.94 5.76
CA ILE A 204 -26.63 -2.14 5.83
C ILE A 204 -26.49 -1.57 7.23
N GLU A 205 -25.33 -1.77 7.85
CA GLU A 205 -24.99 -1.07 9.09
C GLU A 205 -23.96 0.03 8.83
N ILE A 206 -24.23 1.23 9.34
CA ILE A 206 -23.35 2.39 9.23
C ILE A 206 -23.02 2.86 10.64
N ASN A 207 -21.74 2.82 11.00
CA ASN A 207 -21.24 3.17 12.32
C ASN A 207 -20.27 4.36 12.23
N GLY A 208 -20.29 5.24 13.22
CA GLY A 208 -19.39 6.39 13.30
C GLY A 208 -19.64 7.24 14.53
N SER A 209 -18.79 8.23 14.80
CA SER A 209 -18.84 9.00 16.06
C SER A 209 -18.95 10.51 15.81
N PRO A 210 -20.16 11.09 15.64
CA PRO A 210 -21.41 10.43 15.26
C PRO A 210 -21.64 10.45 13.74
N VAL A 211 -22.57 9.63 13.27
CA VAL A 211 -23.18 9.69 11.93
C VAL A 211 -24.44 10.54 12.02
N CYS A 212 -24.71 11.37 11.02
CA CYS A 212 -25.87 12.26 10.99
C CYS A 212 -26.70 12.03 9.72
N VAL A 213 -28.02 12.02 9.88
CA VAL A 213 -29.01 11.94 8.81
C VAL A 213 -30.01 13.07 9.00
N GLU A 214 -30.34 13.79 7.92
CA GLU A 214 -31.34 14.86 7.95
C GLU A 214 -32.71 14.31 8.41
N GLY A 215 -33.40 15.02 9.30
CA GLY A 215 -34.65 14.58 9.91
C GLY A 215 -34.55 13.48 10.98
N SER A 216 -33.49 12.66 10.99
CA SER A 216 -33.30 11.55 11.95
C SER A 216 -32.27 11.82 13.06
N GLY A 217 -31.54 12.94 12.96
CA GLY A 217 -30.53 13.37 13.92
C GLY A 217 -29.20 12.61 13.79
N CYS A 218 -28.36 12.75 14.82
CA CYS A 218 -27.04 12.12 14.86
C CYS A 218 -26.97 10.98 15.87
N ARG A 219 -26.36 9.85 15.51
CA ARG A 219 -26.23 8.63 16.33
C ARG A 219 -24.92 7.92 16.03
N GLU A 220 -24.54 6.98 16.89
CA GLU A 220 -23.33 6.18 16.68
C GLU A 220 -23.51 5.09 15.62
N LYS A 221 -24.74 4.60 15.46
CA LYS A 221 -25.10 3.51 14.55
C LYS A 221 -26.43 3.78 13.86
N PHE A 222 -26.47 3.47 12.57
CA PHE A 222 -27.67 3.36 11.76
C PHE A 222 -27.75 1.98 11.11
N THR A 223 -28.96 1.43 11.07
CA THR A 223 -29.28 0.23 10.28
C THR A 223 -30.26 0.64 9.20
N VAL A 224 -29.95 0.31 7.95
CA VAL A 224 -30.79 0.59 6.79
C VAL A 224 -31.25 -0.71 6.18
N LYS A 225 -32.55 -0.84 5.92
CA LYS A 225 -33.16 -2.02 5.28
C LYS A 225 -34.16 -1.62 4.22
N GLU A 226 -34.47 -2.54 3.33
CA GLU A 226 -35.61 -2.44 2.42
C GLU A 226 -36.82 -3.12 3.06
N SER A 227 -37.99 -2.49 2.95
CA SER A 227 -39.27 -3.07 3.38
C SER A 227 -40.41 -2.49 2.55
N ASN A 228 -41.18 -3.36 1.90
CA ASN A 228 -42.35 -3.01 1.09
C ASN A 228 -42.07 -1.94 0.03
N GLY A 229 -40.89 -1.97 -0.59
CA GLY A 229 -40.45 -1.03 -1.61
C GLY A 229 -39.95 0.31 -1.06
N ASN A 230 -39.83 0.49 0.27
CA ASN A 230 -39.31 1.68 0.93
C ASN A 230 -38.03 1.39 1.73
N LEU A 231 -37.23 2.43 1.98
CA LEU A 231 -36.10 2.35 2.90
C LEU A 231 -36.60 2.49 4.33
N THR A 232 -36.05 1.71 5.25
CA THR A 232 -36.27 1.86 6.68
C THR A 232 -34.96 2.21 7.37
N ILE A 233 -34.98 3.21 8.24
CA ILE A 233 -33.84 3.69 9.02
C ILE A 233 -34.11 3.37 10.49
N ASN A 234 -33.33 2.47 11.09
CA ASN A 234 -33.53 2.01 12.47
C ASN A 234 -34.99 1.56 12.75
N GLY A 235 -35.65 0.97 11.73
CA GLY A 235 -37.04 0.51 11.80
C GLY A 235 -38.10 1.56 11.44
N ALA A 236 -37.76 2.85 11.31
CA ALA A 236 -38.69 3.87 10.83
C ALA A 236 -38.70 3.90 9.29
N SER A 237 -39.87 3.80 8.67
CA SER A 237 -40.01 3.92 7.22
C SER A 237 -39.67 5.34 6.76
N SER A 238 -38.93 5.44 5.66
CA SER A 238 -38.66 6.68 4.94
C SER A 238 -39.36 6.65 3.58
N ASP A 239 -40.04 7.74 3.25
CA ASP A 239 -40.62 7.93 1.92
C ASP A 239 -39.55 8.29 0.88
N GLU A 240 -38.35 8.67 1.32
CA GLU A 240 -37.22 8.95 0.46
C GLU A 240 -36.61 7.67 -0.10
N LYS A 241 -36.34 7.66 -1.41
CA LYS A 241 -35.62 6.56 -2.09
C LYS A 241 -34.11 6.68 -2.00
N ALA A 242 -33.60 7.77 -1.44
CA ALA A 242 -32.18 8.03 -1.24
C ALA A 242 -31.96 8.74 0.09
N ILE A 243 -31.10 8.20 0.94
CA ILE A 243 -30.79 8.76 2.26
C ILE A 243 -29.30 9.07 2.32
N THR A 244 -28.96 10.28 2.76
CA THR A 244 -27.57 10.72 2.91
C THR A 244 -27.13 10.67 4.37
N PHE A 245 -26.01 10.01 4.61
CA PHE A 245 -25.33 9.91 5.89
C PHE A 245 -24.06 10.76 5.85
N THR A 246 -23.91 11.65 6.83
CA THR A 246 -22.75 12.53 6.93
C THR A 246 -22.02 12.32 8.25
N SER A 247 -20.71 12.49 8.24
CA SER A 247 -19.91 12.54 9.47
C SER A 247 -18.67 13.38 9.25
N ARG A 248 -18.13 13.91 10.36
CA ARG A 248 -16.80 14.55 10.38
C ARG A 248 -15.67 13.52 10.53
N ASN A 249 -15.99 12.32 10.99
CA ASN A 249 -15.05 11.23 11.22
C ASN A 249 -15.29 10.11 10.19
N PRO A 250 -14.28 9.26 9.91
CA PRO A 250 -14.47 8.11 9.04
C PRO A 250 -15.61 7.21 9.51
N LEU A 251 -16.37 6.69 8.55
CA LEU A 251 -17.52 5.82 8.75
C LEU A 251 -17.11 4.37 8.55
N THR A 252 -17.60 3.48 9.40
CA THR A 252 -17.48 2.03 9.21
C THR A 252 -18.79 1.49 8.67
N VAL A 253 -18.76 0.93 7.47
CA VAL A 253 -19.90 0.31 6.82
C VAL A 253 -19.77 -1.20 6.85
N GLN A 254 -20.87 -1.87 7.16
CA GLN A 254 -21.04 -3.30 6.96
C GLN A 254 -22.10 -3.46 5.87
N CYS A 255 -21.73 -4.12 4.77
CA CYS A 255 -22.65 -4.51 3.73
C CYS A 255 -22.46 -6.00 3.45
N ASP A 256 -23.49 -6.79 3.72
CA ASP A 256 -23.41 -8.25 3.73
C ASP A 256 -22.25 -8.73 4.62
N LYS A 257 -21.27 -9.43 4.06
CA LYS A 257 -20.08 -9.94 4.78
C LYS A 257 -18.91 -8.96 4.77
N GLU A 258 -18.96 -7.92 3.96
CA GLU A 258 -17.87 -6.98 3.77
C GLU A 258 -17.97 -5.83 4.77
N LYS A 259 -16.87 -5.58 5.47
CA LYS A 259 -16.69 -4.45 6.37
C LYS A 259 -15.67 -3.50 5.77
N LYS A 260 -16.00 -2.21 5.68
CA LYS A 260 -15.09 -1.20 5.14
C LYS A 260 -15.17 0.10 5.93
N LYS A 261 -14.03 0.70 6.19
CA LYS A 261 -13.94 2.02 6.84
C LYS A 261 -13.58 3.08 5.79
N VAL A 262 -14.40 4.11 5.65
CA VAL A 262 -14.32 5.10 4.55
C VAL A 262 -14.35 6.54 5.06
N ARG A 263 -13.77 7.47 4.30
CA ARG A 263 -13.90 8.92 4.50
C ARG A 263 -15.16 9.46 3.82
N GLY A 264 -15.54 10.68 4.16
CA GLY A 264 -16.64 11.39 3.52
C GLY A 264 -18.02 10.91 3.98
N GLY A 265 -19.01 11.09 3.11
CA GLY A 265 -20.40 10.73 3.36
C GLY A 265 -20.80 9.42 2.69
N LEU A 266 -22.02 8.97 2.96
CA LEU A 266 -22.63 7.83 2.27
C LEU A 266 -24.00 8.22 1.76
N VAL A 267 -24.40 7.63 0.64
CA VAL A 267 -25.78 7.64 0.15
C VAL A 267 -26.24 6.21 0.03
N VAL A 268 -27.40 5.93 0.60
CA VAL A 268 -28.09 4.65 0.41
C VAL A 268 -29.27 4.90 -0.50
N LYS A 269 -29.29 4.27 -1.68
CA LYS A 269 -30.40 4.37 -2.66
C LYS A 269 -31.15 3.06 -2.78
N LEU A 270 -32.46 3.13 -2.95
CA LEU A 270 -33.31 1.98 -3.25
C LEU A 270 -33.86 2.06 -4.68
N LYS A 271 -33.60 1.03 -5.48
CA LYS A 271 -34.12 0.92 -6.84
C LYS A 271 -34.51 -0.52 -7.13
N GLY A 272 -35.79 -0.75 -7.44
CA GLY A 272 -36.30 -2.08 -7.78
C GLY A 272 -36.14 -3.13 -6.67
N GLY A 273 -36.28 -2.73 -5.40
CA GLY A 273 -36.09 -3.62 -4.24
C GLY A 273 -34.63 -3.89 -3.87
N VAL A 274 -33.66 -3.32 -4.61
CA VAL A 274 -32.23 -3.48 -4.35
C VAL A 274 -31.67 -2.20 -3.75
N ILE A 275 -30.95 -2.33 -2.64
CA ILE A 275 -30.23 -1.25 -1.98
C ILE A 275 -28.86 -1.09 -2.63
N THR A 276 -28.47 0.13 -2.98
CA THR A 276 -27.13 0.49 -3.44
C THR A 276 -26.48 1.42 -2.43
N LEU A 277 -25.32 1.01 -1.88
CA LEU A 277 -24.50 1.84 -1.00
C LEU A 277 -23.45 2.58 -1.82
N ILE A 278 -23.40 3.90 -1.67
CA ILE A 278 -22.50 4.78 -2.43
C ILE A 278 -21.73 5.64 -1.43
N ASN A 279 -20.42 5.69 -1.56
CA ASN A 279 -19.57 6.60 -0.80
C ASN A 279 -19.36 7.91 -1.56
N LEU A 280 -19.61 9.02 -0.88
CA LEU A 280 -19.35 10.38 -1.35
C LEU A 280 -18.02 10.84 -0.74
N VAL A 281 -16.97 10.92 -1.55
CA VAL A 281 -15.62 11.20 -1.04
C VAL A 281 -14.89 12.19 -1.95
N ASP A 282 -14.12 13.09 -1.37
CA ASP A 282 -13.30 14.02 -2.14
C ASP A 282 -12.23 13.27 -2.93
N MET A 283 -11.95 13.68 -4.16
CA MET A 283 -11.02 13.00 -5.08
C MET A 283 -9.68 12.66 -4.43
N GLU A 284 -9.08 13.59 -3.67
CA GLU A 284 -7.78 13.36 -3.02
C GLU A 284 -7.87 12.34 -1.88
N ASP A 285 -8.99 12.31 -1.13
CA ASP A 285 -9.20 11.32 -0.08
C ASP A 285 -9.53 9.93 -0.64
N TYR A 286 -10.21 9.88 -1.80
CA TYR A 286 -10.38 8.65 -2.56
C TYR A 286 -9.03 8.04 -2.96
N LEU A 287 -8.13 8.87 -3.53
CA LEU A 287 -6.83 8.43 -4.01
C LEU A 287 -5.89 7.95 -2.90
N LYS A 288 -6.00 8.48 -1.68
CA LYS A 288 -5.24 7.96 -0.52
C LYS A 288 -5.53 6.50 -0.23
N SER A 289 -6.72 6.01 -0.57
CA SER A 289 -7.07 4.60 -0.49
C SER A 289 -6.71 3.84 -1.77
N VAL A 290 -6.95 4.42 -2.96
CA VAL A 290 -6.72 3.75 -4.24
C VAL A 290 -5.24 3.48 -4.50
N VAL A 291 -4.37 4.48 -4.36
CA VAL A 291 -2.94 4.33 -4.69
C VAL A 291 -2.29 3.15 -3.95
N PRO A 292 -2.41 3.01 -2.61
CA PRO A 292 -1.88 1.85 -1.90
C PRO A 292 -2.73 0.57 -2.04
N SER A 293 -3.89 0.64 -2.69
CA SER A 293 -4.70 -0.55 -3.04
C SER A 293 -4.34 -1.13 -4.40
N GLU A 294 -3.76 -0.32 -5.29
CA GLU A 294 -3.37 -0.65 -6.67
C GLU A 294 -1.86 -0.81 -6.85
N SER A 295 -1.07 -0.19 -5.97
CA SER A 295 0.38 -0.22 -5.98
C SER A 295 0.92 -0.49 -4.59
N TYR A 296 2.06 -1.17 -4.53
CA TYR A 296 2.73 -1.43 -3.27
C TYR A 296 3.27 -0.12 -2.68
N SER A 297 2.96 0.17 -1.41
CA SER A 297 3.38 1.41 -0.74
C SER A 297 4.89 1.59 -0.69
N SER A 298 5.64 0.50 -0.77
CA SER A 298 7.10 0.47 -0.79
C SER A 298 7.72 1.03 -2.08
N TRP A 299 6.97 1.04 -3.18
CA TRP A 299 7.47 1.46 -4.49
C TRP A 299 8.07 2.87 -4.46
N PRO A 300 9.00 3.19 -5.37
CA PRO A 300 9.61 4.53 -5.43
C PRO A 300 8.54 5.63 -5.42
N LEU A 301 8.82 6.74 -4.73
CA LEU A 301 7.84 7.81 -4.56
C LEU A 301 7.34 8.33 -5.92
N ASP A 302 8.23 8.47 -6.91
CA ASP A 302 7.85 8.91 -8.25
C ASP A 302 6.95 7.90 -8.98
N THR A 303 7.09 6.59 -8.70
CA THR A 303 6.16 5.56 -9.19
C THR A 303 4.78 5.74 -8.57
N LEU A 304 4.71 5.99 -7.25
CA LEU A 304 3.45 6.26 -6.56
C LEU A 304 2.80 7.58 -7.03
N LYS A 305 3.59 8.60 -7.37
CA LYS A 305 3.11 9.85 -7.96
C LYS A 305 2.50 9.61 -9.34
N ALA A 306 3.20 8.85 -10.19
CA ALA A 306 2.66 8.46 -11.49
C ALA A 306 1.34 7.69 -11.35
N GLN A 307 1.27 6.74 -10.42
CA GLN A 307 0.03 6.03 -10.10
C GLN A 307 -1.07 6.97 -9.61
N ALA A 308 -0.75 7.93 -8.72
CA ALA A 308 -1.73 8.90 -8.23
C ALA A 308 -2.31 9.76 -9.36
N VAL A 309 -1.47 10.24 -10.28
CA VAL A 309 -1.90 11.02 -11.45
C VAL A 309 -2.74 10.16 -12.40
N ALA A 310 -2.32 8.93 -12.70
CA ALA A 310 -3.08 8.01 -13.54
C ALA A 310 -4.45 7.69 -12.93
N ALA A 311 -4.48 7.32 -11.65
CA ALA A 311 -5.70 7.01 -10.92
C ALA A 311 -6.65 8.21 -10.83
N ARG A 312 -6.14 9.42 -10.56
CA ARG A 312 -6.91 10.66 -10.56
C ARG A 312 -7.54 10.93 -11.92
N THR A 313 -6.75 10.76 -12.98
CA THR A 313 -7.19 10.98 -14.35
C THR A 313 -8.30 10.00 -14.72
N TYR A 314 -8.14 8.71 -14.38
CA TYR A 314 -9.17 7.70 -14.61
C TYR A 314 -10.45 8.06 -13.86
N ALA A 315 -10.39 8.31 -12.55
CA ALA A 315 -11.53 8.67 -11.73
C ALA A 315 -12.26 9.91 -12.27
N TYR A 316 -11.50 10.94 -12.68
CA TYR A 316 -12.06 12.16 -13.25
C TYR A 316 -12.67 11.93 -14.65
N TYR A 317 -12.05 11.08 -15.48
CA TYR A 317 -12.63 10.66 -16.76
C TYR A 317 -13.98 9.96 -16.53
N GLN A 318 -14.07 9.01 -15.59
CA GLN A 318 -15.32 8.30 -15.31
C GLN A 318 -16.41 9.25 -14.78
N LEU A 319 -16.06 10.15 -13.86
CA LEU A 319 -16.98 11.19 -13.34
C LEU A 319 -17.63 11.99 -14.49
N LEU A 320 -16.84 12.43 -15.47
CA LEU A 320 -17.34 13.21 -16.61
C LEU A 320 -18.17 12.39 -17.62
N HIS A 321 -18.01 11.06 -17.65
CA HIS A 321 -18.71 10.18 -18.61
C HIS A 321 -19.87 9.40 -17.98
N ARG A 322 -20.06 9.48 -16.65
CA ARG A 322 -21.11 8.78 -15.89
C ARG A 322 -21.99 9.76 -15.09
N GLU A 323 -22.16 10.98 -15.58
CA GLU A 323 -22.99 12.00 -14.92
C GLU A 323 -24.43 11.52 -14.68
N ASP A 324 -25.02 10.80 -15.65
CA ASP A 324 -26.38 10.24 -15.57
C ASP A 324 -26.51 8.98 -14.70
N TRP A 325 -25.40 8.46 -14.17
CA TRP A 325 -25.40 7.26 -13.34
C TRP A 325 -25.57 7.62 -11.88
N ASP A 326 -25.99 6.64 -11.07
CA ASP A 326 -26.11 6.82 -9.62
C ASP A 326 -24.75 7.03 -8.94
N TYR A 327 -23.68 6.52 -9.55
CA TYR A 327 -22.30 6.52 -9.07
C TYR A 327 -21.32 6.62 -10.24
N ASP A 328 -20.11 7.10 -9.96
CA ASP A 328 -19.05 7.33 -10.94
C ASP A 328 -18.11 6.13 -11.04
N LEU A 329 -17.86 5.44 -9.92
CA LEU A 329 -16.85 4.39 -9.80
C LEU A 329 -17.41 3.19 -9.02
N VAL A 330 -16.85 2.01 -9.25
CA VAL A 330 -16.97 0.84 -8.35
C VAL A 330 -15.67 0.62 -7.59
N ASP A 331 -15.75 -0.04 -6.44
CA ASP A 331 -14.61 -0.24 -5.52
C ASP A 331 -13.80 -1.52 -5.75
N ASP A 332 -14.05 -2.20 -6.88
CA ASP A 332 -13.44 -3.45 -7.31
C ASP A 332 -12.77 -3.32 -8.69
N GLN A 333 -12.40 -4.46 -9.29
CA GLN A 333 -11.73 -4.56 -10.59
C GLN A 333 -12.52 -3.95 -11.77
N GLY A 334 -13.80 -3.63 -11.59
CA GLY A 334 -14.59 -2.94 -12.62
C GLY A 334 -14.17 -1.49 -12.85
N ASP A 335 -13.49 -0.87 -11.89
CA ASP A 335 -12.87 0.45 -12.05
C ASP A 335 -11.50 0.48 -11.37
N GLN A 336 -11.46 0.69 -10.05
CA GLN A 336 -10.21 0.78 -9.30
C GLN A 336 -10.38 0.18 -7.91
N ALA A 337 -9.34 -0.47 -7.40
CA ALA A 337 -9.34 -1.03 -6.07
C ALA A 337 -9.48 0.09 -5.02
N TYR A 338 -10.64 0.16 -4.35
CA TYR A 338 -10.92 1.14 -3.29
C TYR A 338 -11.26 0.42 -1.99
N LYS A 339 -10.23 0.15 -1.19
CA LYS A 339 -10.32 -0.74 -0.02
C LYS A 339 -10.57 -0.01 1.32
N GLY A 340 -10.75 1.31 1.30
CA GLY A 340 -11.00 2.12 2.48
C GLY A 340 -9.72 2.61 3.18
N ILE A 341 -9.90 3.23 4.35
CA ILE A 341 -8.83 3.99 5.04
C ILE A 341 -7.75 3.10 5.63
N GLU A 342 -8.04 1.82 5.88
CA GLU A 342 -7.08 0.87 6.47
C GLU A 342 -5.91 0.56 5.51
N ARG A 343 -6.08 0.89 4.22
CA ARG A 343 -5.03 0.80 3.21
C ARG A 343 -4.20 2.07 3.06
N GLU A 344 -4.58 3.18 3.69
CA GLU A 344 -3.79 4.41 3.61
C GLU A 344 -2.39 4.18 4.20
N ARG A 345 -1.36 4.68 3.51
CA ARG A 345 0.04 4.65 3.95
C ARG A 345 0.65 6.03 3.78
N GLU A 346 1.64 6.36 4.60
CA GLU A 346 2.23 7.70 4.62
C GLU A 346 2.86 8.06 3.26
N LYS A 347 3.67 7.16 2.69
CA LYS A 347 4.37 7.40 1.43
C LYS A 347 3.42 7.54 0.22
N SER A 348 2.36 6.74 0.16
CA SER A 348 1.34 6.88 -0.90
C SER A 348 0.48 8.13 -0.69
N THR A 349 0.16 8.49 0.56
CA THR A 349 -0.53 9.75 0.90
C THR A 349 0.31 10.96 0.49
N GLN A 350 1.62 10.91 0.70
CA GLN A 350 2.56 11.92 0.23
C GLN A 350 2.51 12.05 -1.28
N ALA A 351 2.57 10.94 -2.03
CA ALA A 351 2.49 10.95 -3.49
C ALA A 351 1.20 11.58 -4.02
N VAL A 352 0.05 11.25 -3.40
CA VAL A 352 -1.25 11.86 -3.73
C VAL A 352 -1.23 13.37 -3.46
N THR A 353 -0.70 13.77 -2.31
CA THR A 353 -0.64 15.18 -1.89
C THR A 353 0.27 16.02 -2.78
N GLU A 354 1.44 15.50 -3.15
CA GLU A 354 2.41 16.19 -3.99
C GLU A 354 1.98 16.32 -5.46
N THR A 355 1.00 15.52 -5.91
CA THR A 355 0.44 15.54 -7.27
C THR A 355 -1.00 16.06 -7.30
N LYS A 356 -1.42 16.78 -6.26
CA LYS A 356 -2.81 17.23 -6.09
C LYS A 356 -3.29 18.01 -7.32
N GLY A 357 -4.38 17.55 -7.92
CA GLY A 357 -4.99 18.17 -9.09
C GLY A 357 -4.28 17.92 -10.43
N GLU A 358 -3.17 17.20 -10.46
CA GLU A 358 -2.50 16.81 -11.70
C GLU A 358 -3.25 15.67 -12.40
N VAL A 359 -3.53 15.86 -13.69
CA VAL A 359 -4.21 14.89 -14.55
C VAL A 359 -3.54 14.81 -15.92
N LEU A 360 -3.60 13.64 -16.56
CA LEU A 360 -3.13 13.42 -17.92
C LEU A 360 -4.22 13.84 -18.91
N THR A 361 -3.85 14.65 -19.90
CA THR A 361 -4.80 15.14 -20.91
C THR A 361 -4.31 14.89 -22.33
N TYR A 362 -5.26 14.70 -23.24
CA TYR A 362 -5.04 14.71 -24.68
C TYR A 362 -6.06 15.66 -25.30
N SER A 363 -5.57 16.64 -26.08
CA SER A 363 -6.43 17.71 -26.63
C SER A 363 -7.25 18.44 -25.55
N ASN A 364 -6.61 18.76 -24.41
CA ASN A 364 -7.21 19.44 -23.25
C ASN A 364 -8.39 18.69 -22.58
N LYS A 365 -8.56 17.39 -22.86
CA LYS A 365 -9.52 16.53 -22.18
C LYS A 365 -8.78 15.44 -21.39
N PRO A 366 -9.24 15.07 -20.18
CA PRO A 366 -8.69 13.91 -19.47
C PRO A 366 -8.67 12.67 -20.36
N ILE A 367 -7.59 11.90 -20.33
CA ILE A 367 -7.51 10.63 -21.04
C ILE A 367 -8.18 9.50 -20.24
N LEU A 368 -8.53 8.40 -20.91
CA LEU A 368 -8.85 7.15 -20.22
C LEU A 368 -7.53 6.49 -19.76
N ALA A 369 -7.05 6.85 -18.57
CA ALA A 369 -5.76 6.42 -18.03
C ALA A 369 -5.81 4.99 -17.46
N MET A 370 -5.85 3.98 -18.32
CA MET A 370 -5.80 2.57 -17.92
C MET A 370 -4.39 2.18 -17.47
N TYR A 371 -4.30 1.31 -16.47
CA TYR A 371 -3.05 0.75 -15.96
C TYR A 371 -3.21 -0.75 -15.64
N SER A 372 -2.10 -1.46 -15.53
CA SER A 372 -2.07 -2.91 -15.26
C SER A 372 -0.85 -3.26 -14.43
N ALA A 373 -0.95 -4.33 -13.62
CA ALA A 373 0.14 -4.75 -12.72
C ALA A 373 1.42 -5.18 -13.48
N ASN A 374 1.29 -5.87 -14.61
CA ASN A 374 2.42 -6.34 -15.40
C ASN A 374 2.03 -6.45 -16.89
N SER A 375 2.93 -6.00 -17.77
CA SER A 375 2.72 -5.99 -19.22
C SER A 375 3.40 -7.16 -19.95
N GLY A 376 4.20 -7.99 -19.25
CA GLY A 376 4.96 -9.07 -19.87
C GLY A 376 6.09 -8.59 -20.81
N GLY A 377 6.46 -7.31 -20.74
CA GLY A 377 7.56 -6.69 -21.51
C GLY A 377 7.13 -5.60 -22.48
N TYR A 378 5.87 -5.59 -22.92
CA TYR A 378 5.32 -4.57 -23.83
C TYR A 378 3.90 -4.22 -23.42
N THR A 379 3.52 -2.93 -23.51
CA THR A 379 2.12 -2.54 -23.38
C THR A 379 1.32 -3.01 -24.59
N ALA A 380 0.01 -3.18 -24.41
CA ALA A 380 -0.90 -3.58 -25.48
C ALA A 380 -1.62 -2.36 -26.07
N ASP A 381 -1.90 -2.42 -27.37
CA ASP A 381 -2.74 -1.45 -28.05
C ASP A 381 -4.21 -1.59 -27.61
N ALA A 382 -4.88 -0.46 -27.31
CA ALA A 382 -6.24 -0.46 -26.78
C ALA A 382 -7.28 -1.02 -27.77
N GLN A 383 -7.04 -0.92 -29.08
CA GLN A 383 -7.91 -1.49 -30.11
C GLN A 383 -7.83 -3.02 -30.06
N SER A 384 -6.64 -3.56 -29.80
CA SER A 384 -6.39 -5.01 -29.75
C SER A 384 -7.08 -5.69 -28.57
N ILE A 385 -7.27 -4.99 -27.44
CA ILE A 385 -7.86 -5.58 -26.22
C ILE A 385 -9.33 -5.18 -26.05
N PHE A 386 -9.66 -3.90 -26.28
CA PHE A 386 -10.97 -3.33 -25.93
C PHE A 386 -11.76 -2.83 -27.15
N SER A 387 -11.25 -3.01 -28.38
CA SER A 387 -11.82 -2.41 -29.59
C SER A 387 -11.97 -0.88 -29.50
N LEU A 388 -11.13 -0.24 -28.69
CA LEU A 388 -11.09 1.21 -28.49
C LEU A 388 -9.96 1.81 -29.33
N SER A 389 -10.27 2.80 -30.19
CA SER A 389 -9.24 3.59 -30.86
C SER A 389 -8.95 4.85 -30.07
N LYS A 390 -7.81 4.88 -29.37
CA LYS A 390 -7.30 6.05 -28.65
C LYS A 390 -5.87 6.33 -29.13
N PRO A 391 -5.50 7.60 -29.39
CA PRO A 391 -4.17 7.96 -29.90
C PRO A 391 -3.09 8.05 -28.81
N TYR A 392 -3.40 7.66 -27.57
CA TYR A 392 -2.58 7.76 -26.37
C TYR A 392 -2.46 6.40 -25.68
#